data_AF-A0A7J9KAZ7-F1
#
_entry.id   AF-A0A7J9KAZ7-F1
#
_cell.length_a   1.000
_cell.length_b   1.000
_cell.length_c   1.000
_cell.angle_alpha   90.00
_cell.angle_beta   90.00
_cell.angle_gamma   90.00
#
_symmetry.space_group_name_H-M   'P 1'
#
loop_
_entity.id
_entity.type
_entity.pdbx_description
1 polymer ?
#
loop_
_entity_poly.entity_id
_entity_poly.type
_entity_poly.pdbx_seq_one_letter_code
_entity_poly.pdbx_strand_id
1 'polypeptide(L)' 'TTITSTFWVQVHDLPPGFFLETVAKYLGNFIGRFLDYDLKQLNKGLKNNPRTRVELDARKTLKRRKK' A
#
# COMPACT_ATOMS: atom_id res chain seq x y z
N THR A 1 -20.58 -10.80 -11.10
CA THR A 1 -19.16 -10.66 -11.48
C THR A 1 -18.51 -9.56 -10.66
N THR A 2 -17.43 -9.85 -9.94
CA THR A 2 -16.62 -8.83 -9.23
C THR A 2 -15.66 -8.19 -10.22
N ILE A 3 -15.67 -6.86 -10.33
CA ILE A 3 -14.71 -6.11 -11.16
C ILE A 3 -13.59 -5.66 -10.23
N THR A 4 -12.45 -6.33 -10.30
CA THR A 4 -11.25 -5.98 -9.53
C THR A 4 -10.20 -5.31 -10.42
N SER A 5 -9.40 -4.43 -9.82
CA SER A 5 -8.23 -3.84 -10.48
C SER A 5 -7.06 -3.78 -9.51
N THR A 6 -5.84 -3.92 -10.04
CA THR A 6 -4.60 -3.94 -9.24
C THR A 6 -3.83 -2.64 -9.39
N PHE A 7 -3.41 -2.05 -8.26
CA PHE A 7 -2.67 -0.79 -8.25
C PHE A 7 -1.43 -0.87 -7.36
N TRP A 8 -0.40 -0.11 -7.72
CA TRP A 8 0.70 0.23 -6.82
C TRP A 8 0.32 1.48 -6.03
N VAL A 9 0.31 1.37 -4.70
CA VAL A 9 -0.01 2.47 -3.81
C VAL A 9 1.27 2.91 -3.10
N GLN A 10 1.60 4.19 -3.24
CA GLN A 10 2.69 4.82 -2.51
C GLN A 10 2.21 5.19 -1.11
N VAL A 11 3.01 4.87 -0.10
CA VAL A 11 2.76 5.30 1.27
C VAL A 11 3.76 6.41 1.62
N HIS A 12 3.23 7.55 2.03
CA HIS A 12 3.98 8.73 2.41
C HIS A 12 3.98 8.90 3.93
N ASP A 13 4.93 9.69 4.44
CA ASP A 13 5.03 10.11 5.84
C ASP A 13 5.06 8.95 6.86
N LEU A 14 5.55 7.79 6.43
CA LEU A 14 5.86 6.67 7.31
C LEU A 14 7.06 7.04 8.19
N PRO A 15 6.95 6.93 9.52
CA PRO A 15 8.09 7.16 10.40
C PRO A 15 9.22 6.16 10.10
N PRO A 16 10.49 6.54 10.33
CA PRO A 16 11.61 5.61 10.25
C PRO A 16 11.35 4.35 11.08
N GLY A 17 11.68 3.18 10.53
CA GLY A 17 11.42 1.88 11.17
C GLY A 17 10.07 1.23 10.82
N PHE A 18 9.15 1.94 10.14
CA PHE A 18 7.85 1.40 9.71
C PHE A 18 7.85 0.84 8.27
N PHE A 19 9.02 0.70 7.64
CA PHE A 19 9.21 0.15 6.29
C PHE A 19 9.21 -1.40 6.26
N LEU A 20 8.46 -2.03 7.16
CA LEU A 20 8.38 -3.48 7.28
C LEU A 20 7.26 -4.03 6.40
N GLU A 21 7.47 -5.20 5.81
CA GLU A 21 6.43 -5.89 5.01
C GLU A 21 5.15 -6.11 5.83
N THR A 22 5.28 -6.36 7.14
CA THR A 22 4.14 -6.49 8.05
C THR A 22 3.28 -5.23 8.06
N VAL A 23 3.89 -4.04 8.13
CA VAL A 23 3.19 -2.74 8.09
C VAL A 23 2.54 -2.54 6.72
N ALA A 24 3.26 -2.87 5.64
CA ALA A 24 2.73 -2.81 4.28
C ALA A 24 1.52 -3.72 4.08
N LYS A 25 1.54 -4.94 4.63
CA LYS A 25 0.42 -5.87 4.61
C LYS A 25 -0.78 -5.33 5.36
N TYR A 26 -0.59 -4.74 6.54
CA TYR A 26 -1.67 -4.10 7.30
C TYR A 26 -2.29 -2.92 6.55
N LEU A 27 -1.47 -2.04 5.96
CA LEU A 27 -1.93 -0.90 5.17
C LEU A 27 -2.60 -1.34 3.86
N GLY A 28 -2.00 -2.30 3.16
CA GLY A 28 -2.55 -2.87 1.94
C GLY A 28 -3.92 -3.49 2.17
N ASN A 29 -4.08 -4.24 3.27
CA ASN A 29 -5.37 -4.83 3.66
C ASN A 29 -6.41 -3.82 4.16
N PHE A 30 -5.96 -2.65 4.63
CA PHE A 30 -6.88 -1.55 4.94
C PHE A 30 -7.46 -0.91 3.67
N ILE A 31 -6.65 -0.81 2.61
CA ILE A 31 -7.03 -0.21 1.33
C ILE A 31 -7.82 -1.21 0.48
N GLY A 32 -7.33 -2.43 0.32
CA GLY A 32 -7.86 -3.50 -0.53
C GLY A 32 -7.37 -4.88 -0.11
N ARG A 33 -7.15 -5.81 -1.04
CA ARG A 33 -6.45 -7.08 -0.78
C ARG A 33 -4.96 -6.89 -1.06
N PHE A 34 -4.11 -7.10 -0.07
CA PHE A 34 -2.65 -7.06 -0.26
C PHE A 34 -2.19 -8.13 -1.25
N LEU A 35 -1.31 -7.74 -2.18
CA LEU A 35 -0.70 -8.63 -3.17
C LEU A 35 0.82 -8.72 -3.04
N ASP A 36 1.48 -7.59 -2.85
CA ASP A 36 2.95 -7.50 -2.92
C ASP A 36 3.49 -6.23 -2.25
N TYR A 37 4.77 -6.22 -1.94
CA TYR A 37 5.48 -5.10 -1.32
C TYR A 37 6.83 -4.84 -1.99
N ASP A 38 7.04 -3.60 -2.45
CA ASP A 38 8.28 -3.20 -3.13
C ASP A 38 9.16 -2.32 -2.24
N LEU A 39 10.28 -2.89 -1.80
CA LEU A 39 11.35 -2.22 -1.04
C LEU A 39 12.48 -1.66 -1.91
N LYS A 40 12.46 -1.87 -3.24
CA LYS A 40 13.59 -1.51 -4.12
C LYS A 40 13.88 -0.02 -4.16
N GLN A 41 12.96 0.82 -3.68
CA GLN A 41 13.12 2.27 -3.61
C GLN A 41 13.64 2.80 -2.26
N LEU A 42 13.83 1.93 -1.25
CA LEU A 42 14.27 2.32 0.10
C LEU A 42 15.75 2.77 0.16
N ASN A 43 16.59 2.31 -0.77
CA ASN A 43 18.04 2.56 -0.74
C ASN A 43 18.50 3.76 -1.60
N LYS A 44 17.57 4.53 -2.20
CA LYS A 44 17.89 5.60 -3.16
C LYS A 44 17.93 7.01 -2.57
N GLY A 45 18.10 7.15 -1.26
CA GLY A 45 18.60 8.37 -0.61
C GLY A 45 17.72 9.64 -0.64
N LEU A 46 16.60 9.70 -1.38
CA LEU A 46 15.92 11.00 -1.58
C LEU A 46 14.40 11.06 -1.37
N LYS A 47 13.72 9.97 -1.00
CA LYS A 47 12.34 9.93 -0.47
C LYS A 47 11.88 8.48 -0.53
N ASN A 48 12.08 7.78 0.57
CA ASN A 48 11.74 6.38 0.73
C ASN A 48 10.23 6.22 0.85
N ASN A 49 9.53 6.32 -0.28
CA ASN A 49 8.09 6.07 -0.33
C ASN A 49 7.88 4.60 -0.72
N PRO A 50 7.72 3.69 0.25
CA PRO A 50 7.50 2.29 -0.05
C PRO A 50 6.20 2.13 -0.83
N ARG A 51 6.14 1.09 -1.67
CA ARG A 51 4.97 0.80 -2.49
C ARG A 51 4.37 -0.53 -2.09
N THR A 52 3.06 -0.54 -1.95
CA THR A 52 2.27 -1.75 -1.70
C THR A 52 1.38 -2.01 -2.89
N ARG A 53 1.37 -3.24 -3.40
CA ARG A 53 0.44 -3.66 -4.45
C ARG A 53 -0.84 -4.15 -3.82
N VAL A 54 -1.96 -3.60 -4.27
CA VAL A 54 -3.29 -3.93 -3.75
C VAL A 54 -4.25 -4.24 -4.88
N GLU A 55 -5.16 -5.17 -4.64
CA GLU A 55 -6.34 -5.41 -5.47
C GLU A 55 -7.56 -4.73 -4.83
N LEU A 56 -8.28 -3.94 -5.62
CA LEU A 56 -9.44 -3.17 -5.20
C LEU A 56 -10.68 -3.62 -5.99
N ASP A 57 -11.83 -3.72 -5.31
CA ASP A 57 -13.13 -3.83 -5.97
C ASP A 57 -13.56 -2.43 -6.44
N ALA A 58 -13.64 -2.22 -7.76
CA ALA A 58 -13.92 -0.92 -8.36
C ALA A 58 -15.33 -0.39 -8.01
N ARG A 59 -16.20 -1.23 -7.46
CA ARG A 59 -17.56 -0.85 -7.06
C ARG A 59 -17.62 -0.33 -5.63
N LYS A 60 -16.56 -0.50 -4.84
CA LYS A 60 -16.49 -0.01 -3.46
C LYS A 60 -15.80 1.34 -3.41
N THR A 61 -16.34 2.24 -2.60
CA THR A 61 -15.71 3.55 -2.36
C THR A 61 -14.43 3.39 -1.55
N LEU A 62 -13.44 4.23 -1.85
CA LEU A 62 -12.19 4.27 -1.10
C LEU A 62 -12.40 4.91 0.28
N LYS A 63 -11.77 4.33 1.30
CA LYS A 63 -11.77 4.91 2.65
C LYS A 63 -10.75 6.05 2.72
N ARG A 64 -11.22 7.26 3.03
CA ARG A 64 -10.35 8.44 3.22
C ARG A 64 -9.58 8.40 4.56
N ARG A 65 -10.17 7.82 5.61
CA ARG A 65 -9.60 7.78 6.97
C ARG A 65 -9.91 6.44 7.63
N LYS A 66 -9.01 5.97 8.50
CA LYS A 66 -9.29 4.90 9.46
C LYS A 66 -10.05 5.52 10.64
N LYS A 67 -11.16 4.90 11.05
CA LYS A 67 -11.91 5.29 12.25
C LYS A 67 -11.21 4.75 13.49
#